data_AF-A0A367JIQ4-F1
#
_entry.id   AF-A0A367JIQ4-F1
#
_cell.length_a   1.000
_cell.length_b   1.000
_cell.length_c   1.000
_cell.angle_alpha   90.00
_cell.angle_beta   90.00
_cell.angle_gamma   90.00
#
_symmetry.space_group_name_H-M   'P 1'
#
loop_
_entity.id
_entity.type
_entity.pdbx_description
1 polymer ?
#
loop_
_entity_poly.entity_id
_entity_poly.type
_entity_poly.pdbx_seq_one_letter_code
_entity_poly.pdbx_strand_id
1 'polypeptide(L)' 'MKVAKAEKTVKQIEQELKELQATLDNIQQSRPVEQLKVDDVVAANPKLIKEVEESIKKGDWSVPGYKEKFGDISYF' A
#
# COMPACT_ATOMS: atom_id res chain seq x y z
N MET A 1 29.11 -28.13 4.48
CA MET A 1 28.73 -26.70 4.60
C MET A 1 28.04 -26.10 3.36
N LYS A 2 28.35 -26.52 2.11
CA LYS A 2 27.71 -25.93 0.89
C LYS A 2 26.25 -26.36 0.67
N VAL A 3 25.91 -27.63 0.92
CA VAL A 3 24.56 -28.19 0.69
C VAL A 3 23.50 -27.54 1.59
N ALA A 4 23.76 -27.44 2.89
CA ALA A 4 22.85 -26.79 3.85
C ALA A 4 22.55 -25.31 3.53
N LYS A 5 23.51 -24.59 2.93
CA LYS A 5 23.30 -23.20 2.51
C LYS A 5 22.40 -23.11 1.27
N ALA A 6 22.60 -24.02 0.31
CA ALA A 6 21.77 -24.12 -0.88
C ALA A 6 20.31 -24.49 -0.52
N GLU A 7 20.11 -25.48 0.37
CA GLU A 7 18.78 -25.87 0.85
C GLU A 7 18.04 -24.72 1.55
N LYS A 8 18.76 -23.90 2.33
CA LYS A 8 18.18 -22.71 2.96
C LYS A 8 17.71 -21.69 1.93
N THR A 9 18.53 -21.42 0.91
CA THR A 9 18.16 -20.49 -0.17
C THR A 9 16.97 -21.00 -0.98
N VAL A 10 16.92 -22.30 -1.29
CA VAL A 10 15.78 -22.89 -2.00
C VAL A 10 14.49 -22.71 -1.19
N LYS A 11 14.52 -22.99 0.12
CA LYS A 11 13.35 -22.79 1.00
C LYS A 11 12.91 -21.32 1.07
N GLN A 12 13.86 -20.38 1.08
CA GLN A 12 13.53 -18.94 1.06
C GLN A 12 12.86 -18.54 -0.26
N ILE A 13 13.41 -19.00 -1.39
CA ILE A 13 12.84 -18.72 -2.72
C ILE A 13 11.43 -19.33 -2.85
N GLU A 14 11.23 -20.57 -2.40
CA GLU A 14 9.92 -21.22 -2.40
C GLU A 14 8.90 -20.43 -1.56
N GLN A 15 9.32 -19.91 -0.41
CA GLN A 15 8.48 -19.06 0.44
C GLN A 15 8.14 -17.73 -0.24
N GLU A 16 9.14 -17.02 -0.77
CA GLU A 16 8.94 -15.74 -1.47
C GLU A 16 8.01 -15.92 -2.69
N LEU A 17 8.18 -17.01 -3.45
CA LEU A 17 7.35 -17.28 -4.62
C LEU A 17 5.90 -17.56 -4.21
N LYS A 18 5.68 -18.26 -3.08
CA LYS A 18 4.35 -18.49 -2.52
C LYS A 18 3.70 -17.18 -2.04
N GLU A 19 4.46 -16.32 -1.38
CA GLU A 19 3.99 -15.00 -0.92
C GLU A 19 3.64 -14.09 -2.10
N LEU A 20 4.44 -14.13 -3.17
CA LEU A 20 4.19 -13.38 -4.39
C LEU A 20 2.94 -13.87 -5.13
N GLN A 21 2.75 -15.19 -5.21
CA GLN A 21 1.54 -15.76 -5.80
C GLN A 21 0.30 -15.38 -5.00
N ALA A 22 0.35 -15.46 -3.67
CA ALA A 22 -0.76 -15.02 -2.82
C ALA A 22 -1.06 -13.51 -3.01
N THR A 23 -0.02 -12.69 -3.19
CA THR A 23 -0.18 -11.26 -3.49
C THR A 23 -0.86 -11.06 -4.85
N LEU A 24 -0.48 -11.83 -5.86
CA LEU A 24 -1.10 -11.77 -7.19
C LEU A 24 -2.58 -12.17 -7.14
N ASP A 25 -2.90 -13.26 -6.44
CA ASP A 25 -4.28 -13.73 -6.29
C ASP A 25 -5.14 -12.68 -5.59
N ASN A 26 -4.61 -12.05 -4.53
CA ASN A 26 -5.28 -10.94 -3.84
C ASN A 26 -5.55 -9.75 -4.76
N ILE A 27 -4.61 -9.41 -5.67
CA ILE A 27 -4.81 -8.33 -6.65
C ILE A 27 -5.91 -8.71 -7.64
N GLN A 28 -5.90 -9.94 -8.17
CA GLN A 28 -6.86 -10.41 -9.17
C GLN A 28 -8.29 -10.52 -8.62
N GLN A 29 -8.44 -10.88 -7.34
CA GLN A 29 -9.73 -11.01 -6.68
C GLN A 29 -10.19 -9.70 -6.01
N SER A 30 -9.34 -8.67 -6.03
CA SER A 30 -9.67 -7.39 -5.42
C SER A 30 -10.86 -6.74 -6.15
N ARG A 31 -11.68 -6.03 -5.38
CA ARG A 31 -12.78 -5.24 -5.93
C ARG A 31 -12.23 -4.12 -6.82
N PRO A 32 -12.99 -3.68 -7.84
CA PRO A 32 -12.60 -2.52 -8.67
C PRO A 32 -12.34 -1.27 -7.83
N VAL A 33 -11.37 -0.46 -8.26
CA VAL A 33 -10.96 0.76 -7.55
C VAL A 33 -12.10 1.77 -7.49
N GLU A 34 -12.98 1.79 -8.48
CA GLU A 34 -14.16 2.67 -8.55
C GLU A 34 -15.21 2.34 -7.50
N GLN A 35 -15.18 1.12 -6.95
CA GLN A 35 -16.08 0.66 -5.88
C GLN A 35 -15.43 0.78 -4.49
N LEU A 36 -14.20 1.30 -4.41
CA LEU A 36 -13.47 1.44 -3.16
C LEU A 36 -14.05 2.60 -2.33
N LYS A 37 -14.49 2.31 -1.10
CA LYS A 37 -14.88 3.35 -0.13
C LYS A 37 -13.68 3.77 0.72
N VAL A 38 -13.67 5.05 1.12
CA VAL A 38 -12.64 5.63 1.99
C VAL A 38 -12.58 4.91 3.34
N ASP A 39 -13.73 4.59 3.93
CA ASP A 39 -13.82 3.92 5.23
C ASP A 39 -13.12 2.55 5.22
N ASP A 40 -13.20 1.80 4.11
CA ASP A 40 -12.54 0.51 3.99
C ASP A 40 -11.02 0.66 3.90
N VAL A 41 -10.53 1.73 3.27
CA VAL A 41 -9.10 2.05 3.19
C VAL A 41 -8.57 2.44 4.57
N VAL A 42 -9.34 3.22 5.31
CA VAL A 42 -9.02 3.60 6.69
C VAL A 42 -9.02 2.38 7.61
N ALA A 43 -10.00 1.48 7.48
CA ALA A 43 -10.07 0.25 8.24
C ALA A 43 -8.87 -0.69 7.94
N ALA A 44 -8.45 -0.77 6.67
CA ALA A 44 -7.30 -1.56 6.25
C ALA A 44 -5.95 -0.95 6.68
N ASN A 45 -5.84 0.39 6.71
CA ASN A 45 -4.65 1.09 7.16
C ASN A 45 -4.97 2.24 8.14
N PRO A 46 -5.14 1.93 9.44
CA PRO A 46 -5.47 2.92 10.46
C PRO A 46 -4.40 4.00 10.70
N LYS A 47 -3.17 3.80 10.19
CA LYS A 47 -2.09 4.80 10.32
C LYS A 47 -2.40 6.07 9.53
N LEU A 48 -3.16 5.97 8.44
CA LEU A 48 -3.54 7.09 7.60
C LEU A 48 -4.26 8.19 8.38
N ILE A 49 -5.17 7.80 9.29
CA ILE A 49 -5.91 8.77 10.11
C ILE A 49 -4.97 9.52 11.06
N LYS A 50 -3.99 8.82 11.64
CA LYS A 50 -3.02 9.47 12.53
C LYS A 50 -2.16 10.49 11.79
N GLU A 51 -1.70 10.14 10.59
CA GLU A 51 -0.90 11.04 9.75
C GLU A 51 -1.71 12.28 9.35
N VAL A 52 -2.97 12.09 8.94
CA VAL A 52 -3.88 13.21 8.61
C VAL A 52 -4.15 14.09 9.83
N GLU A 53 -4.42 13.50 11.00
CA GLU A 53 -4.62 14.25 12.25
C GLU A 53 -3.38 15.07 12.64
N GLU A 54 -2.18 14.52 12.46
CA GLU A 54 -0.93 15.25 12.70
C GLU A 54 -0.73 16.41 11.73
N SER A 55 -1.02 16.22 10.44
CA SER A 55 -0.98 17.29 9.44
C SER A 55 -1.96 18.41 9.77
N ILE A 56 -3.19 18.08 10.17
CA ILE A 56 -4.19 19.06 10.60
C ILE A 56 -3.69 19.83 11.84
N LYS A 57 -3.11 19.15 12.83
CA LYS A 57 -2.54 19.79 14.03
C LYS A 57 -1.39 20.75 13.70
N LYS A 58 -0.61 20.45 12.67
CA LYS A 58 0.48 21.30 12.17
C LYS A 58 -0.01 22.47 11.31
N GLY A 59 -1.27 22.45 10.89
CA GLY A 59 -1.84 23.44 9.96
C GLY A 59 -1.51 23.15 8.50
N ASP A 60 -1.06 21.93 8.19
CA ASP A 60 -0.76 21.49 6.83
C ASP A 60 -2.03 20.96 6.17
N TRP A 61 -2.63 21.79 5.29
CA TRP A 61 -3.85 21.48 4.55
C TRP A 61 -3.58 21.01 3.11
N SER A 62 -2.31 21.04 2.68
CA SER A 62 -1.88 20.59 1.35
C SER A 62 -1.14 19.26 1.43
N VAL A 63 -1.33 18.43 0.41
CA VAL A 63 -0.63 17.15 0.29
C VAL A 63 0.57 17.33 -0.64
N PRO A 64 1.82 17.14 -0.16
CA PRO A 64 3.00 17.26 -1.00
C PRO A 64 2.96 16.31 -2.20
N GLY A 65 3.26 16.80 -3.41
CA GLY A 65 3.29 15.99 -4.62
C GLY A 65 1.93 15.68 -5.25
N TYR A 66 0.82 16.06 -4.61
CA TYR A 66 -0.52 15.77 -5.10
C TYR A 66 -0.86 16.57 -6.36
N LYS A 67 -0.60 17.88 -6.33
CA LYS A 67 -0.94 18.77 -7.46
C LYS A 67 -0.12 18.45 -8.70
N GLU A 68 1.12 18.04 -8.54
CA GLU A 68 2.02 17.67 -9.64
C GLU A 68 1.55 16.40 -10.34
N LYS A 69 0.98 15.45 -9.60
CA LYS A 69 0.53 14.16 -10.13
C LYS A 69 -0.91 14.16 -10.62
N PHE A 70 -1.80 14.89 -9.93
CA PHE A 70 -3.25 14.84 -10.15
C PHE A 70 -3.84 16.16 -10.64
N GLY A 71 -3.04 17.24 -10.70
CA GLY A 71 -3.50 18.57 -11.05
C GLY A 71 -4.20 19.29 -9.90
N ASP A 72 -4.63 20.52 -10.18
CA ASP A 72 -5.48 21.31 -9.31
C ASP A 72 -6.81 21.55 -10.05
N ILE A 73 -7.93 21.20 -9.42
CA ILE A 73 -9.27 21.40 -9.96
C ILE A 73 -9.91 22.71 -9.46
N SER A 74 -9.16 23.51 -8.71
CA SER A 74 -9.62 24.80 -8.22
C SER A 74 -9.87 25.76 -9.39
N TYR A 75 -11.06 26.35 -9.40
CA TYR A 75 -11.49 27.30 -10.44
C TYR A 75 -10.99 28.74 -10.23
N PHE A 76 -10.25 28.99 -9.14
CA PHE A 76 -9.79 30.31 -8.72
C PHE A 76 -8.28 30.31 -8.48
#